data_AF-A0A257ETP1-F1
#
_entry.id   AF-A0A257ETP1-F1
#
_cell.length_a   1.000
_cell.length_b   1.000
_cell.length_c   1.000
_cell.angle_alpha   90.00
_cell.angle_beta   90.00
_cell.angle_gamma   90.00
#
_symmetry.space_group_name_H-M   'P 1'
#
loop_
_entity.id
_entity.type
_entity.pdbx_description
1 polymer ?
#
loop_
_entity_poly.entity_id
_entity_poly.type
_entity_poly.pdbx_seq_one_letter_code
_entity_poly.pdbx_strand_id
1 'polypeptide(L)'
;MANMPGQWTAKTGRTGLLAAALIGAGLMLSACISDQEAVDMGLATKCDGTTIYSPVSDPKGRYWKGTRTEICKGAQRDAGNRDQTMLIDCVANQQLTATARQEMANQRRHGPDYDLRPAVEAQVMRLKLGLSDFAGVQQGLQAAGVPTTVSAGGAEQCKAPATAALSN
;
A
#
# COMPACT_ATOMS: atom_id res chain seq x y z
N MET A 1 14.16 12.58 -11.02
CA MET A 1 15.14 11.58 -11.49
C MET A 1 15.44 10.64 -10.33
N ALA A 2 15.08 9.37 -10.54
CA ALA A 2 15.36 8.14 -9.80
C ALA A 2 15.76 8.22 -8.31
N ASN A 3 14.80 7.86 -7.43
CA ASN A 3 15.10 7.23 -6.15
C ASN A 3 14.88 5.72 -6.35
N MET A 4 15.96 4.95 -6.44
CA MET A 4 15.91 3.48 -6.47
C MET A 4 15.85 2.97 -5.03
N PRO A 5 14.91 2.09 -4.65
CA PRO A 5 15.01 1.32 -3.42
C PRO A 5 15.85 0.07 -3.70
N GLY A 6 17.14 0.13 -3.37
CA GLY A 6 18.04 -1.00 -3.52
C GLY A 6 19.16 -0.94 -2.52
N GLN A 7 18.95 -1.50 -1.32
CA GLN A 7 20.02 -2.04 -0.46
C GLN A 7 19.43 -2.56 0.86
N TRP A 8 19.15 -3.85 0.92
CA TRP A 8 19.28 -4.57 2.19
C TRP A 8 20.76 -4.79 2.42
N THR A 9 21.39 -3.83 3.10
CA THR A 9 22.80 -3.93 3.48
C THR A 9 22.95 -5.04 4.52
N ALA A 10 23.37 -6.22 4.08
CA ALA A 10 23.86 -7.28 4.94
C ALA A 10 25.10 -6.74 5.69
N LYS A 11 24.99 -6.60 7.01
CA LYS A 11 26.13 -6.31 7.88
C LYS A 11 27.10 -7.49 7.86
N THR A 12 28.15 -7.40 7.06
CA THR A 12 29.30 -8.30 7.08
C THR A 12 30.22 -7.95 8.25
N GLY A 13 30.00 -8.61 9.39
CA GLY A 13 31.01 -8.76 10.44
C GLY A 13 31.98 -9.87 10.06
N ARG A 14 33.25 -9.53 9.87
CA ARG A 14 34.36 -10.45 9.56
C ARG A 14 34.56 -11.49 10.67
N THR A 15 34.35 -12.76 10.36
CA THR A 15 35.02 -13.88 11.06
C THR A 15 35.01 -15.13 10.18
N GLY A 16 36.21 -15.67 9.91
CA GLY A 16 36.38 -17.09 9.64
C GLY A 16 36.35 -17.53 8.18
N LEU A 17 37.52 -17.47 7.54
CA LEU A 17 37.94 -18.40 6.47
C LEU A 17 37.59 -19.84 6.88
N LEU A 18 36.59 -20.48 6.26
CA LEU A 18 36.36 -21.95 6.14
C LEU A 18 34.90 -22.26 5.74
N ALA A 19 34.45 -21.80 4.57
CA ALA A 19 33.19 -22.30 3.98
C ALA A 19 33.15 -22.19 2.43
N ALA A 20 34.32 -22.02 1.79
CA ALA A 20 34.40 -21.73 0.36
C ALA A 20 34.22 -22.96 -0.57
N ALA A 21 33.89 -24.14 -0.05
CA ALA A 21 33.81 -25.37 -0.85
C ALA A 21 32.41 -26.02 -0.92
N LEU A 22 31.39 -25.50 -0.21
CA LEU A 22 30.02 -26.05 -0.24
C LEU A 22 28.96 -25.11 -0.85
N ILE A 23 29.36 -23.94 -1.34
CA ILE A 23 28.43 -22.98 -1.97
C ILE A 23 28.30 -23.21 -3.49
N GLY A 24 29.19 -24.03 -4.08
CA GLY A 24 29.19 -24.31 -5.53
C GLY A 24 28.07 -25.23 -6.03
N ALA A 25 27.45 -26.04 -5.15
CA ALA A 25 26.36 -26.95 -5.53
C ALA A 25 24.95 -26.40 -5.20
N GLY A 26 24.84 -25.42 -4.29
CA GLY A 26 23.55 -24.81 -3.92
C GLY A 26 23.10 -23.69 -4.87
N LEU A 27 24.04 -22.97 -5.49
CA LEU A 27 23.74 -21.87 -6.42
C LEU A 27 23.47 -22.34 -7.86
N MET A 28 23.73 -23.61 -8.17
CA MET A 28 23.41 -24.22 -9.48
C MET A 28 22.00 -24.83 -9.51
N LEU A 29 21.28 -24.88 -8.39
CA LEU A 29 19.87 -25.29 -8.31
C LEU A 29 18.89 -24.12 -8.21
N SER A 30 19.37 -22.88 -8.03
CA SER A 30 18.52 -21.68 -7.92
C SER A 30 18.19 -21.01 -9.25
N ALA A 31 18.65 -21.55 -10.38
CA ALA A 31 18.35 -21.06 -11.71
C ALA A 31 17.29 -21.93 -12.40
N CYS A 32 16.07 -22.02 -11.84
CA CYS A 32 14.95 -22.64 -12.56
C CYS A 32 13.57 -22.29 -11.99
N ILE A 33 13.47 -21.61 -10.84
CA ILE A 33 12.18 -21.26 -10.28
C ILE A 33 11.90 -19.81 -10.69
N SER A 34 10.99 -19.62 -11.62
CA SER A 34 10.42 -18.31 -11.96
C SER A 34 9.95 -17.61 -10.68
N ASP A 35 10.06 -16.27 -10.59
CA ASP A 35 9.52 -15.51 -9.45
C ASP A 35 8.05 -15.86 -9.16
N GLN A 36 7.30 -16.24 -10.21
CA GLN A 36 5.94 -16.72 -10.10
C GLN A 36 5.87 -18.11 -9.47
N GLU A 37 6.75 -19.04 -9.84
CA GLU A 37 6.82 -20.37 -9.24
C GLU A 37 7.26 -20.32 -7.77
N ALA A 38 8.12 -19.35 -7.38
CA ALA A 38 8.49 -19.15 -5.97
C ALA A 38 7.31 -18.62 -5.14
N VAL A 39 6.44 -17.79 -5.73
CA VAL A 39 5.17 -17.37 -5.13
C VAL A 39 4.21 -18.56 -5.05
N ASP A 40 4.07 -19.34 -6.12
CA ASP A 40 3.14 -20.48 -6.18
C ASP A 40 3.54 -21.61 -5.21
N MET A 41 4.85 -21.81 -4.98
CA MET A 41 5.38 -22.71 -3.95
C MET A 41 5.33 -22.14 -2.53
N GLY A 42 4.85 -20.90 -2.34
CA GLY A 42 4.74 -20.26 -1.04
C GLY A 42 6.08 -19.85 -0.41
N LEU A 43 7.15 -19.75 -1.19
CA LEU A 43 8.48 -19.33 -0.75
C LEU A 43 8.64 -17.79 -0.77
N ALA A 44 7.95 -17.14 -1.71
CA ALA A 44 7.90 -15.69 -1.86
C ALA A 44 6.46 -15.17 -1.72
N THR A 45 6.32 -13.86 -1.53
CA THR A 45 5.03 -13.18 -1.54
C THR A 45 5.07 -12.10 -2.60
N LYS A 46 4.02 -12.03 -3.41
CA LYS A 46 3.81 -10.98 -4.40
C LYS A 46 2.49 -10.29 -4.11
N CYS A 47 2.53 -8.96 -4.01
CA CYS A 47 1.36 -8.13 -3.80
C CYS A 47 1.10 -7.30 -5.05
N ASP A 48 -0.07 -7.49 -5.65
CA ASP A 48 -0.54 -6.72 -6.79
C ASP A 48 -1.67 -5.80 -6.33
N GLY A 49 -1.68 -4.55 -6.80
CA GLY A 49 -2.77 -3.63 -6.50
C GLY A 49 -2.82 -2.48 -7.48
N THR A 50 -4.02 -2.19 -7.97
CA THR A 50 -4.27 -1.06 -8.86
C THR A 50 -4.98 0.04 -8.08
N THR A 51 -4.51 1.28 -8.26
CA THR A 51 -5.15 2.45 -7.66
C THR A 51 -5.93 3.22 -8.72
N ILE A 52 -7.19 3.51 -8.45
CA ILE A 52 -8.03 4.39 -9.27
C ILE A 52 -8.22 5.71 -8.53
N TYR A 53 -7.84 6.82 -9.17
CA TYR A 53 -7.98 8.16 -8.63
C TYR A 53 -9.20 8.87 -9.20
N SER A 54 -9.88 9.63 -8.35
CA SER A 54 -11.03 10.46 -8.72
C SER A 54 -11.05 11.74 -7.87
N PRO A 55 -11.50 12.87 -8.41
CA PRO A 55 -11.68 14.08 -7.59
C PRO A 55 -12.70 13.83 -6.48
N VAL A 56 -12.45 14.39 -5.32
CA VAL A 56 -13.47 14.57 -4.29
C VAL A 56 -14.25 15.81 -4.69
N SER A 57 -15.56 15.70 -4.88
CA SER A 57 -16.43 16.86 -5.17
C SER A 57 -16.63 17.75 -3.94
N ASP A 58 -15.53 18.17 -3.31
CA ASP A 58 -15.55 19.11 -2.20
C ASP A 58 -15.83 20.54 -2.70
N PRO A 59 -16.37 21.45 -1.86
CA PRO A 59 -16.74 22.80 -2.30
C PRO A 59 -15.59 23.64 -2.84
N LYS A 60 -14.33 23.26 -2.53
CA LYS A 60 -13.14 23.98 -2.95
C LYS A 60 -12.38 23.27 -4.09
N GLY A 61 -12.82 22.08 -4.52
CA GLY A 61 -12.15 21.25 -5.52
C GLY A 61 -10.69 20.93 -5.17
N ARG A 62 -10.38 20.81 -3.88
CA ARG A 62 -9.00 20.69 -3.36
C ARG A 62 -8.53 19.25 -3.26
N TYR A 63 -9.43 18.29 -3.14
CA TYR A 63 -9.08 16.95 -2.70
C TYR A 63 -9.27 15.90 -3.80
N TRP A 64 -8.41 14.89 -3.79
CA TRP A 64 -8.54 13.71 -4.65
C TRP A 64 -8.57 12.44 -3.81
N LYS A 65 -9.29 11.43 -4.30
CA LYS A 65 -9.42 10.13 -3.66
C LYS A 65 -8.85 9.05 -4.56
N GLY A 66 -7.89 8.28 -4.06
CA GLY A 66 -7.45 7.00 -4.62
C GLY A 66 -8.14 5.84 -3.93
N THR A 67 -8.60 4.85 -4.68
CA THR A 67 -9.07 3.57 -4.14
C THR A 67 -8.16 2.48 -4.66
N ARG A 68 -7.56 1.70 -3.75
CA ARG A 68 -6.64 0.61 -4.08
C ARG A 68 -7.10 -0.66 -3.39
N THR A 69 -7.22 -1.73 -4.16
CA THR A 69 -7.33 -3.09 -3.62
C THR A 69 -6.00 -3.78 -3.87
N GLU A 70 -5.35 -4.20 -2.80
CA GLU A 70 -4.09 -4.93 -2.81
C GLU A 70 -4.37 -6.41 -2.50
N ILE A 71 -3.83 -7.29 -3.34
CA ILE A 71 -3.95 -8.75 -3.24
C ILE A 71 -2.54 -9.32 -3.16
N CYS A 72 -2.20 -9.88 -2.00
CA CYS A 72 -0.93 -10.54 -1.73
C CYS A 72 -1.10 -12.07 -1.84
N LYS A 73 -0.36 -12.68 -2.75
CA LYS A 73 -0.33 -14.14 -3.00
C LYS A 73 1.01 -14.74 -2.57
N GLY A 74 1.01 -16.05 -2.38
CA GLY A 74 2.19 -16.86 -2.08
C GLY A 74 2.29 -17.24 -0.62
N ALA A 75 3.43 -16.97 0.02
CA ALA A 75 3.70 -17.43 1.38
C ALA A 75 2.58 -17.01 2.36
N GLN A 76 1.96 -17.98 3.04
CA GLN A 76 0.82 -17.75 3.96
C GLN A 76 1.13 -16.70 5.04
N ARG A 77 2.41 -16.54 5.40
CA ARG A 77 2.88 -15.53 6.36
C ARG A 77 2.51 -14.09 5.98
N ASP A 78 2.31 -13.81 4.70
CA ASP A 78 2.08 -12.46 4.14
C ASP A 78 0.96 -12.43 3.08
N ALA A 79 0.38 -13.57 2.73
CA ALA A 79 -0.77 -13.64 1.82
C ALA A 79 -2.03 -13.04 2.45
N GLY A 80 -2.84 -12.34 1.66
CA GLY A 80 -4.03 -11.65 2.12
C GLY A 80 -4.47 -10.52 1.20
N ASN A 81 -5.57 -9.88 1.53
CA ASN A 81 -6.16 -8.75 0.81
C ASN A 81 -6.23 -7.52 1.70
N ARG A 82 -6.03 -6.34 1.11
CA ARG A 82 -6.24 -5.05 1.76
C ARG A 82 -6.97 -4.09 0.84
N ASP A 83 -7.99 -3.42 1.37
CA ASP A 83 -8.59 -2.27 0.70
C ASP A 83 -8.07 -1.00 1.34
N GLN A 84 -7.55 -0.09 0.53
CA GLN A 84 -6.99 1.17 0.96
C GLN A 84 -7.68 2.34 0.26
N THR A 85 -7.93 3.39 1.02
CA THR A 85 -8.39 4.68 0.49
C THR A 85 -7.29 5.70 0.72
N MET A 86 -6.85 6.35 -0.34
CA MET A 86 -5.88 7.43 -0.31
C MET A 86 -6.63 8.74 -0.47
N LEU A 87 -6.43 9.68 0.45
CA LEU A 87 -6.91 11.05 0.32
C LEU A 87 -5.71 11.94 0.03
N ILE A 88 -5.79 12.75 -1.02
CA ILE A 88 -4.73 13.64 -1.45
C ILE A 88 -5.20 15.08 -1.28
N ASP A 89 -4.38 15.87 -0.59
CA ASP A 89 -4.49 17.31 -0.55
C ASP A 89 -3.58 17.92 -1.61
N CYS A 90 -4.18 18.42 -2.69
CA CYS A 90 -3.45 18.95 -3.84
C CYS A 90 -2.69 20.24 -3.56
N VAL A 91 -3.10 21.00 -2.54
CA VAL A 91 -2.48 22.28 -2.17
C VAL A 91 -1.34 22.04 -1.19
N ALA A 92 -1.57 21.20 -0.18
CA ALA A 92 -0.56 20.88 0.81
C ALA A 92 0.47 19.85 0.33
N ASN A 93 0.22 19.17 -0.80
CA ASN A 93 1.02 18.06 -1.32
C ASN A 93 1.21 16.95 -0.28
N GLN A 94 0.10 16.53 0.30
CA GLN A 94 0.03 15.48 1.30
C GLN A 94 -0.93 14.39 0.87
N GLN A 95 -0.61 13.17 1.27
CA GLN A 95 -1.46 12.02 1.06
C GLN A 95 -1.67 11.29 2.38
N LEU A 96 -2.92 10.99 2.67
CA LEU A 96 -3.37 10.18 3.80
C LEU A 96 -3.85 8.83 3.24
N THR A 97 -3.15 7.76 3.56
CA THR A 97 -3.57 6.40 3.20
C THR A 97 -4.25 5.76 4.39
N ALA A 98 -5.51 5.38 4.24
CA ALA A 98 -6.31 4.68 5.23
C ALA A 98 -6.51 3.23 4.77
N THR A 99 -6.13 2.26 5.61
CA THR A 99 -6.45 0.85 5.34
C THR A 99 -7.85 0.57 5.84
N ALA A 100 -8.79 0.47 4.91
CA ALA A 100 -10.22 0.37 5.18
C ALA A 100 -10.65 -1.06 5.48
N ARG A 101 -10.00 -2.07 4.88
CA ARG A 101 -10.26 -3.48 5.14
C ARG A 101 -8.95 -4.26 5.09
N GLN A 102 -8.84 -5.28 5.92
CA GLN A 102 -7.74 -6.23 5.89
C GLN A 102 -8.27 -7.64 6.10
N GLU A 103 -7.80 -8.56 5.26
CA GLU A 103 -8.05 -10.00 5.35
C GLU A 103 -6.74 -10.75 5.11
N MET A 104 -6.10 -11.25 6.18
CA MET A 104 -4.79 -11.88 6.07
C MET A 104 -4.84 -13.36 6.40
N ALA A 105 -4.09 -14.17 5.65
CA ALA A 105 -4.00 -15.61 5.89
C ALA A 105 -3.30 -15.96 7.22
N ASN A 106 -2.53 -15.03 7.79
CA ASN A 106 -1.88 -15.17 9.10
C ASN A 106 -2.23 -14.01 10.05
N GLN A 107 -3.40 -14.11 10.67
CA GLN A 107 -3.87 -13.13 11.66
C GLN A 107 -3.00 -13.03 12.92
N ARG A 108 -2.25 -14.10 13.27
CA ARG A 108 -1.33 -14.04 14.43
C ARG A 108 -0.21 -13.02 14.23
N ARG A 109 0.17 -12.78 12.98
CA ARG A 109 1.22 -11.80 12.63
C ARG A 109 0.66 -10.42 12.31
N HIS A 110 -0.45 -10.36 11.58
CA HIS A 110 -0.99 -9.11 11.04
C HIS A 110 -2.15 -8.53 11.85
N GLY A 111 -2.55 -9.19 12.92
CA GLY A 111 -3.74 -8.86 13.70
C GLY A 111 -5.01 -9.48 13.11
N PRO A 112 -6.15 -9.32 13.81
CA PRO A 112 -7.44 -9.81 13.33
C PRO A 112 -7.84 -9.09 12.02
N ASP A 113 -8.65 -9.76 11.23
CA ASP A 113 -9.28 -9.16 10.05
C ASP A 113 -10.31 -8.12 10.47
N TYR A 114 -10.49 -7.10 9.65
CA TYR A 114 -11.42 -6.01 9.92
C TYR A 114 -11.96 -5.39 8.64
N ASP A 115 -13.17 -4.82 8.76
CA ASP A 115 -13.79 -4.01 7.72
C ASP A 115 -14.31 -2.70 8.33
N LEU A 116 -13.58 -1.63 8.08
CA LEU A 116 -13.84 -0.27 8.52
C LEU A 116 -14.18 0.64 7.33
N ARG A 117 -14.54 0.08 6.17
CA ARG A 117 -14.97 0.85 5.00
C ARG A 117 -16.08 1.87 5.32
N PRO A 118 -17.12 1.54 6.11
CA PRO A 118 -18.15 2.53 6.47
C PRO A 118 -17.59 3.74 7.23
N ALA A 119 -16.61 3.55 8.11
CA ALA A 119 -15.97 4.64 8.84
C ALA A 119 -15.15 5.53 7.90
N VAL A 120 -14.43 4.94 6.95
CA VAL A 120 -13.67 5.67 5.94
C VAL A 120 -14.61 6.48 5.03
N GLU A 121 -15.68 5.86 4.54
CA GLU A 121 -16.68 6.52 3.70
C GLU A 121 -17.36 7.68 4.41
N ALA A 122 -17.69 7.54 5.69
CA ALA A 122 -18.26 8.62 6.50
C ALA A 122 -17.32 9.83 6.58
N GLN A 123 -16.01 9.61 6.78
CA GLN A 123 -15.04 10.72 6.83
C GLN A 123 -14.84 11.38 5.46
N VAL A 124 -14.75 10.58 4.39
CA VAL A 124 -14.67 11.11 3.01
C VAL A 124 -15.93 11.91 2.66
N MET A 125 -17.11 11.48 3.12
CA MET A 125 -18.37 12.18 2.91
C MET A 125 -18.37 13.56 3.60
N ARG A 126 -17.86 13.64 4.84
CA ARG A 126 -17.69 14.92 5.55
C ARG A 126 -16.79 15.89 4.77
N LEU A 127 -15.72 15.38 4.15
CA LEU A 127 -14.85 16.18 3.28
C LEU A 127 -15.57 16.67 2.03
N LYS A 128 -16.33 15.78 1.36
CA LYS A 128 -17.17 16.12 0.18
C LYS A 128 -18.18 17.23 0.49
N LEU A 129 -18.78 17.21 1.68
CA LEU A 129 -19.73 18.24 2.11
C LEU A 129 -19.06 19.51 2.66
N GLY A 130 -17.72 19.57 2.72
CA GLY A 130 -17.00 20.69 3.32
C GLY A 130 -17.17 20.81 4.84
N LEU A 131 -17.62 19.75 5.52
CA LEU A 131 -17.82 19.70 6.97
C LEU A 131 -16.55 19.35 7.76
N SER A 132 -15.48 19.00 7.05
CA SER A 132 -14.17 18.67 7.59
C SER A 132 -13.09 19.08 6.59
N ASP A 133 -11.87 19.21 7.07
CA ASP A 133 -10.67 19.28 6.25
C ASP A 133 -9.85 17.99 6.37
N PHE A 134 -8.67 17.99 5.75
CA PHE A 134 -7.73 16.87 5.77
C PHE A 134 -7.33 16.44 7.20
N ALA A 135 -7.04 17.40 8.07
CA ALA A 135 -6.64 17.13 9.46
C ALA A 135 -7.80 16.54 10.27
N GLY A 136 -9.01 17.10 10.10
CA GLY A 136 -10.22 16.57 10.72
C GLY A 136 -10.57 15.16 10.24
N VAL A 137 -10.37 14.87 8.95
CA VAL A 137 -10.53 13.50 8.41
C VAL A 137 -9.51 12.54 9.02
N GLN A 138 -8.24 12.92 9.09
CA GLN A 138 -7.20 12.10 9.72
C GLN A 138 -7.54 11.79 11.18
N GLN A 139 -7.93 12.80 11.97
CA GLN A 139 -8.33 12.60 13.36
C GLN A 139 -9.56 11.71 13.50
N GLY A 140 -10.58 11.92 12.65
CA GLY A 140 -11.80 11.11 12.66
C GLY A 140 -11.55 9.63 12.31
N LEU A 141 -10.63 9.36 11.38
CA LEU A 141 -10.19 8.01 11.03
C LEU A 141 -9.43 7.35 12.18
N GLN A 142 -8.50 8.07 12.80
CA GLN A 142 -7.74 7.57 13.95
C GLN A 142 -8.66 7.28 15.14
N ALA A 143 -9.63 8.14 15.42
CA ALA A 143 -10.63 7.92 16.47
C ALA A 143 -11.54 6.71 16.19
N ALA A 144 -11.81 6.40 14.92
CA ALA A 144 -12.53 5.21 14.50
C ALA A 144 -11.66 3.94 14.47
N GLY A 145 -10.39 4.03 14.87
CA GLY A 145 -9.45 2.90 14.88
C GLY A 145 -8.94 2.50 13.49
N VAL A 146 -9.15 3.33 12.46
CA VAL A 146 -8.68 3.04 11.09
C VAL A 146 -7.17 3.25 11.03
N PRO A 147 -6.38 2.25 10.59
CA PRO A 147 -4.94 2.43 10.40
C PRO A 147 -4.66 3.45 9.29
N THR A 148 -4.00 4.55 9.65
CA THR A 148 -3.67 5.64 8.74
C THR A 148 -2.17 5.88 8.65
N THR A 149 -1.67 6.16 7.46
CA THR A 149 -0.32 6.71 7.24
C THR A 149 -0.42 8.02 6.48
N VAL A 150 0.42 8.99 6.83
CA VAL A 150 0.53 10.27 6.12
C VAL A 150 1.90 10.35 5.47
N SER A 151 1.93 10.70 4.20
CA SER A 151 3.15 10.88 3.42
C SER A 151 3.09 12.18 2.62
N ALA A 152 4.25 12.78 2.35
CA ALA A 152 4.36 13.86 1.38
C ALA A 152 4.23 13.31 -0.05
N GLY A 153 3.57 14.06 -0.95
CA GLY A 153 3.34 13.68 -2.34
C GLY A 153 1.86 13.46 -2.69
N GLY A 154 1.59 13.03 -3.92
CA GLY A 154 0.25 12.72 -4.43
C GLY A 154 -0.37 13.86 -5.26
N ALA A 155 0.10 15.10 -5.11
CA ALA A 155 -0.46 16.24 -5.83
C ALA A 155 -0.30 16.15 -7.36
N GLU A 156 0.57 15.28 -7.87
CA GLU A 156 0.65 14.98 -9.31
C GLU A 156 -0.63 14.36 -9.87
N GLN A 157 -1.36 13.59 -9.06
CA GLN A 157 -2.65 13.02 -9.46
C GLN A 157 -3.71 14.11 -9.68
N CYS A 158 -3.57 15.25 -8.98
CA CYS A 158 -4.48 16.38 -9.09
C CYS A 158 -4.34 17.18 -10.40
N LYS A 159 -3.24 16.96 -11.13
CA LYS A 159 -2.96 17.61 -12.42
C LYS A 159 -3.32 16.71 -13.60
N ALA A 160 -3.69 15.45 -13.35
CA ALA A 160 -4.15 14.56 -14.39
C ALA A 160 -5.47 15.13 -14.97
N PRO A 161 -5.57 15.34 -16.29
CA PRO A 161 -6.81 15.79 -16.88
C PRO A 161 -7.91 14.78 -16.54
N ALA A 162 -9.11 15.28 -16.18
CA ALA A 162 -10.27 14.47 -15.82
C ALA A 162 -10.74 13.49 -16.93
N THR A 163 -10.04 13.43 -18.05
CA THR A 163 -10.28 12.55 -19.20
C THR A 163 -9.85 11.10 -18.99
N ALA A 164 -9.16 10.74 -17.91
CA ALA A 164 -8.94 9.32 -17.57
C ALA A 164 -10.18 8.63 -16.95
N ALA A 165 -11.26 9.38 -16.65
CA ALA A 165 -12.51 8.84 -16.13
C ALA A 165 -13.60 8.63 -17.22
N LEU A 166 -13.28 8.92 -18.49
CA LEU A 166 -14.21 8.85 -19.62
C LEU A 166 -13.51 8.24 -20.85
N SER A 167 -13.09 6.99 -20.74
CA SER A 167 -12.79 6.16 -21.92
C SER A 167 -13.35 4.75 -21.69
N ASN A 168 -14.64 4.62 -22.00
CA ASN A 168 -15.20 3.37 -22.52
C ASN A 168 -14.95 3.35 -24.03
#